data_AF-A0A4Q3N8M9-F1
#
_entry.id   AF-A0A4Q3N8M9-F1
#
_cell.length_a   1.000
_cell.length_b   1.000
_cell.length_c   1.000
_cell.angle_alpha   90.00
_cell.angle_beta   90.00
_cell.angle_gamma   90.00
#
_symmetry.space_group_name_H-M   'P 1'
#
loop_
_entity.id
_entity.type
_entity.pdbx_description
1 polymer ?
#
loop_
_entity_poly.entity_id
_entity_poly.type
_entity_poly.pdbx_seq_one_letter_code
_entity_poly.pdbx_strand_id
1 'polypeptide(L)'
;HKRIQGMLAKGEKLPVDFTNRVIYYVGPVDPVKGEAVGPAGPTTATRMDGFTEMMLAETGLIAMVGKAERGPVAIEAIRKHKSAYLMAVGGAAYLVSKAIKTAAVVGFADLGMEAIYEFDVVDMPVTVAVDAGGTSAHITGPAEWQKKIATGAFKGITVAAA
;
A
#
# COMPACT_ATOMS: atom_id res chain seq x y z
N HIS A 1 -6.25 5.22 -10.53
CA HIS A 1 -6.17 6.56 -9.89
C HIS A 1 -6.47 7.71 -10.85
N LYS A 2 -5.68 7.98 -11.91
CA LYS A 2 -5.95 9.09 -12.84
C LYS A 2 -7.36 9.06 -13.45
N ARG A 3 -7.84 7.87 -13.87
CA ARG A 3 -9.21 7.70 -14.37
C ARG A 3 -10.28 7.98 -13.30
N ILE A 4 -10.07 7.50 -12.08
CA ILE A 4 -10.94 7.77 -10.91
C ILE A 4 -11.05 9.28 -10.67
N GLN A 5 -9.93 10.00 -10.65
CA GLN A 5 -9.91 11.45 -10.51
C GLN A 5 -10.74 12.14 -11.61
N GLY A 6 -10.58 11.71 -12.86
CA GLY A 6 -11.35 12.26 -13.98
C GLY A 6 -12.86 12.02 -13.89
N MET A 7 -13.28 10.88 -13.34
CA MET A 7 -14.69 10.57 -13.10
C MET A 7 -15.27 11.41 -11.95
N LEU A 8 -14.57 11.48 -10.81
CA LEU A 8 -14.98 12.28 -9.66
C LEU A 8 -15.08 13.78 -10.00
N ALA A 9 -14.13 14.31 -10.76
CA ALA A 9 -14.15 15.69 -11.23
C ALA A 9 -15.39 16.02 -12.11
N LYS A 10 -16.01 15.00 -12.71
CA LYS A 10 -17.24 15.13 -13.51
C LYS A 10 -18.51 14.76 -12.74
N GLY A 11 -18.40 14.36 -11.46
CA GLY A 11 -19.51 13.84 -10.67
C GLY A 11 -20.03 12.47 -11.15
N GLU A 12 -19.22 11.72 -11.90
CA GLU A 12 -19.58 10.38 -12.38
C GLU A 12 -19.48 9.35 -11.24
N LYS A 13 -20.38 8.36 -11.26
CA LYS A 13 -20.34 7.26 -10.30
C LYS A 13 -19.17 6.33 -10.60
N LEU A 14 -18.36 6.01 -9.59
CA LEU A 14 -17.28 5.04 -9.71
C LEU A 14 -17.82 3.62 -9.93
N PRO A 15 -17.09 2.75 -10.67
CA PRO A 15 -17.52 1.37 -10.91
C PRO A 15 -17.49 0.50 -9.64
N VAL A 16 -16.82 0.98 -8.59
CA VAL A 16 -16.64 0.28 -7.31
C VAL A 16 -16.86 1.26 -6.15
N ASP A 17 -17.32 0.73 -5.01
CA ASP A 17 -17.39 1.48 -3.75
C ASP A 17 -16.16 1.19 -2.89
N PHE A 18 -15.45 2.25 -2.49
CA PHE A 18 -14.25 2.16 -1.66
C PHE A 18 -14.54 2.31 -0.16
N THR A 19 -15.80 2.55 0.23
CA THR A 19 -16.19 2.72 1.62
C THR A 19 -15.77 1.52 2.47
N ASN A 20 -15.02 1.77 3.54
CA ASN A 20 -14.48 0.74 4.44
C ASN A 20 -13.54 -0.27 3.76
N ARG A 21 -12.93 0.09 2.63
CA ARG A 21 -11.94 -0.75 1.93
C ARG A 21 -10.51 -0.25 2.15
N VAL A 22 -9.56 -1.16 1.93
CA VAL A 22 -8.12 -0.86 1.86
C VAL A 22 -7.70 -0.96 0.40
N ILE A 23 -7.00 0.05 -0.12
CA ILE A 23 -6.51 0.01 -1.50
C ILE A 23 -5.10 -0.56 -1.53
N TYR A 24 -4.90 -1.63 -2.30
CA TYR A 24 -3.59 -2.21 -2.52
C TYR A 24 -3.02 -1.74 -3.85
N TYR A 25 -1.87 -1.06 -3.82
CA TYR A 25 -1.17 -0.65 -5.03
C TYR A 25 -0.41 -1.85 -5.60
N VAL A 26 -1.02 -2.52 -6.56
CA VAL A 26 -0.50 -3.74 -7.19
C VAL A 26 -0.89 -3.78 -8.66
N GLY A 27 -0.03 -4.37 -9.47
CA GLY A 27 -0.38 -4.87 -10.80
C GLY A 27 -0.16 -6.38 -10.76
N PRO A 28 -1.21 -7.19 -10.51
CA PRO A 28 -1.05 -8.63 -10.37
C PRO A 28 -0.72 -9.26 -11.72
N VAL A 29 0.00 -10.38 -11.67
CA VAL A 29 0.19 -11.26 -12.83
C VAL A 29 -1.02 -12.19 -12.96
N ASP A 30 -1.34 -12.57 -14.19
CA ASP A 30 -2.42 -13.52 -14.46
C ASP A 30 -2.22 -14.84 -13.70
N PRO A 31 -3.28 -15.38 -13.07
CA PRO A 31 -3.18 -16.64 -12.34
C PRO A 31 -2.91 -17.81 -13.28
N VAL A 32 -2.16 -18.80 -12.78
CA VAL A 32 -2.05 -20.11 -13.44
C VAL A 32 -2.72 -21.18 -12.60
N LYS A 33 -3.45 -22.09 -13.27
CA LYS A 33 -4.01 -23.35 -12.72
C LYS A 33 -4.33 -23.35 -11.21
N GLY A 34 -5.54 -22.91 -10.84
CA GLY A 34 -6.04 -23.02 -9.47
C GLY A 34 -5.51 -21.95 -8.50
N GLU A 35 -4.64 -21.05 -8.95
CA GLU A 35 -4.31 -19.83 -8.20
C GLU A 35 -5.47 -18.84 -8.24
N ALA A 36 -5.73 -18.17 -7.11
CA ALA A 36 -6.66 -17.03 -7.07
C ALA A 36 -6.14 -15.86 -7.92
N VAL A 37 -4.84 -15.60 -7.80
CA VAL A 37 -4.10 -14.57 -8.55
C VAL A 37 -2.64 -15.01 -8.66
N GLY A 38 -1.96 -14.64 -9.75
CA GLY A 38 -0.52 -14.84 -9.88
C GLY A 38 0.27 -13.97 -8.90
N PRO A 39 1.61 -13.85 -9.05
CA PRO A 39 2.42 -12.93 -8.25
C PRO A 39 1.81 -11.53 -8.15
N ALA A 40 1.59 -11.05 -6.93
CA ALA A 40 0.84 -9.83 -6.64
C ALA A 40 1.62 -8.96 -5.63
N GLY A 41 2.82 -8.52 -6.02
CA GLY A 41 3.70 -7.73 -5.18
C GLY A 41 3.35 -6.23 -5.18
N PRO A 42 3.70 -5.49 -4.11
CA PRO A 42 3.38 -4.07 -4.00
C PRO A 42 4.14 -3.25 -5.04
N THR A 43 3.53 -2.16 -5.47
CA THR A 43 4.18 -1.12 -6.27
C THR A 43 4.46 0.13 -5.44
N THR A 44 5.36 0.98 -5.94
CA THR A 44 5.85 2.17 -5.22
C THR A 44 4.71 3.14 -4.94
N ALA A 45 4.45 3.38 -3.65
CA ALA A 45 3.30 4.16 -3.18
C ALA A 45 3.43 5.66 -3.46
N THR A 46 4.65 6.20 -3.49
CA THR A 46 4.93 7.63 -3.72
C THR A 46 4.33 8.15 -5.04
N ARG A 47 4.20 7.28 -6.06
CA ARG A 47 3.55 7.65 -7.33
C ARG A 47 2.07 8.01 -7.17
N MET A 48 1.43 7.54 -6.10
CA MET A 48 0.02 7.77 -5.80
C MET A 48 -0.22 8.95 -4.84
N ASP A 49 0.84 9.61 -4.35
CA ASP A 49 0.73 10.66 -3.34
C ASP A 49 -0.17 11.82 -3.77
N GLY A 50 -0.04 12.28 -5.01
CA GLY A 50 -0.88 13.36 -5.56
C GLY A 50 -2.38 13.02 -5.67
N PHE A 51 -2.75 11.75 -5.54
CA PHE A 51 -4.15 11.29 -5.53
C PHE A 51 -4.68 11.00 -4.13
N THR A 52 -3.82 10.98 -3.11
CA THR A 52 -4.16 10.41 -1.79
C THR A 52 -5.21 11.24 -1.07
N GLU A 53 -5.10 12.57 -1.10
CA GLU A 53 -6.12 13.45 -0.51
C GLU A 53 -7.50 13.20 -1.12
N MET A 54 -7.59 13.19 -2.45
CA MET A 54 -8.85 12.92 -3.15
C MET A 54 -9.42 11.55 -2.81
N MET A 55 -8.59 10.50 -2.83
CA MET A 55 -9.05 9.15 -2.53
C MET A 55 -9.60 9.06 -1.10
N LEU A 56 -8.92 9.64 -0.11
CA LEU A 56 -9.37 9.61 1.28
C LEU A 56 -10.61 10.48 1.51
N ALA A 57 -10.64 11.68 0.93
CA ALA A 57 -11.73 12.65 1.16
C ALA A 57 -13.05 12.25 0.48
N GLU A 58 -12.99 11.61 -0.69
CA GLU A 58 -14.17 11.47 -1.56
C GLU A 58 -14.69 10.02 -1.67
N THR A 59 -13.93 9.02 -1.22
CA THR A 59 -14.25 7.61 -1.52
C THR A 59 -14.54 6.74 -0.29
N GLY A 60 -14.36 7.25 0.94
CA GLY A 60 -14.56 6.46 2.16
C GLY A 60 -13.48 5.38 2.41
N LEU A 61 -12.38 5.43 1.66
CA LEU A 61 -11.23 4.56 1.78
C LEU A 61 -10.56 4.72 3.16
N ILE A 62 -10.26 3.60 3.83
CA ILE A 62 -9.76 3.64 5.22
C ILE A 62 -8.26 3.45 5.34
N ALA A 63 -7.59 2.81 4.38
CA ALA A 63 -6.15 2.60 4.41
C ALA A 63 -5.58 2.29 3.02
N MET A 64 -4.25 2.33 2.91
CA MET A 64 -3.53 1.98 1.68
C MET A 64 -2.39 1.01 1.95
N VAL A 65 -2.14 0.10 1.01
CA VAL A 65 -1.01 -0.85 1.01
C VAL A 65 -0.12 -0.61 -0.20
N GLY A 66 1.20 -0.57 -0.02
CA GLY A 66 2.17 -0.41 -1.11
C GLY A 66 3.60 -0.74 -0.67
N LYS A 67 4.60 -0.22 -1.40
CA LYS A 67 6.01 -0.23 -0.97
C LYS A 67 6.64 1.17 -1.04
N ALA A 68 7.79 1.30 -0.37
CA ALA A 68 8.54 2.54 -0.20
C ALA A 68 7.82 3.57 0.70
N GLU A 69 8.51 4.67 0.95
CA GLU A 69 8.05 5.79 1.75
C GLU A 69 6.90 6.57 1.11
N ARG A 70 6.18 7.32 1.94
CA ARG A 70 5.21 8.33 1.50
C ARG A 70 5.84 9.71 1.62
N GLY A 71 5.56 10.58 0.65
CA GLY A 71 5.96 11.99 0.70
C GLY A 71 5.10 12.80 1.69
N PRO A 72 5.50 14.05 1.99
CA PRO A 72 4.84 14.89 2.98
C PRO A 72 3.37 15.15 2.68
N VAL A 73 3.00 15.31 1.40
CA VAL A 73 1.61 15.54 0.97
C VAL A 73 0.72 14.36 1.35
N ALA A 74 1.18 13.13 1.14
CA ALA A 74 0.42 11.94 1.50
C ALA A 74 0.38 11.72 3.02
N ILE A 75 1.48 11.98 3.73
CA ILE A 75 1.51 11.90 5.20
C ILE A 75 0.49 12.87 5.83
N GLU A 76 0.41 14.11 5.31
CA GLU A 76 -0.58 15.08 5.77
C GLU A 76 -2.01 14.64 5.48
N ALA A 77 -2.29 14.11 4.28
CA ALA A 77 -3.60 13.55 3.96
C ALA A 77 -3.98 12.39 4.88
N ILE A 78 -3.06 11.45 5.14
CA ILE A 78 -3.24 10.34 6.07
C ILE A 78 -3.61 10.85 7.48
N ARG A 79 -2.86 11.84 7.99
CA ARG A 79 -3.09 12.46 9.30
C ARG A 79 -4.44 13.17 9.38
N LYS A 80 -4.80 13.91 8.32
CA LYS A 80 -6.06 14.67 8.21
C LYS A 80 -7.27 13.74 8.26
N HIS A 81 -7.22 12.64 7.52
CA HIS A 81 -8.34 11.71 7.37
C HIS A 81 -8.29 10.51 8.34
N LYS A 82 -7.34 10.50 9.28
CA LYS A 82 -7.14 9.41 10.26
C LYS A 82 -7.01 8.02 9.63
N SER A 83 -6.35 7.97 8.47
CA SER A 83 -6.07 6.73 7.73
C SER A 83 -4.72 6.13 8.17
N ALA A 84 -4.28 5.06 7.50
CA ALA A 84 -2.96 4.48 7.69
C ALA A 84 -2.36 4.05 6.35
N TYR A 85 -1.03 4.08 6.26
CA TYR A 85 -0.30 3.45 5.16
C TYR A 85 0.47 2.24 5.67
N LEU A 86 0.21 1.11 5.02
CA LEU A 86 0.79 -0.19 5.32
C LEU A 86 1.80 -0.53 4.23
N MET A 87 3.03 -0.86 4.61
CA MET A 87 4.06 -1.30 3.69
C MET A 87 4.08 -2.83 3.63
N ALA A 88 3.88 -3.37 2.43
CA ALA A 88 4.12 -4.78 2.12
C ALA A 88 5.58 -4.99 1.69
N VAL A 89 6.06 -6.22 1.82
CA VAL A 89 7.45 -6.57 1.46
C VAL A 89 7.63 -6.57 -0.06
N GLY A 90 8.48 -5.67 -0.55
CA GLY A 90 8.87 -5.62 -1.96
C GLY A 90 9.75 -6.84 -2.35
N GLY A 91 9.54 -7.36 -3.56
CA GLY A 91 10.33 -8.50 -4.09
C GLY A 91 9.80 -9.89 -3.72
N ALA A 92 8.85 -9.98 -2.78
CA ALA A 92 8.24 -11.24 -2.33
C ALA A 92 6.86 -11.49 -2.99
N ALA A 93 6.66 -11.08 -4.24
CA ALA A 93 5.34 -11.02 -4.89
C ALA A 93 4.55 -12.35 -4.88
N TYR A 94 5.25 -13.48 -5.07
CA TYR A 94 4.64 -14.80 -5.01
C TYR A 94 4.20 -15.20 -3.59
N LEU A 95 4.98 -14.84 -2.57
CA LEU A 95 4.63 -15.13 -1.17
C LEU A 95 3.47 -14.26 -0.72
N VAL A 96 3.49 -12.97 -1.10
CA VAL A 96 2.39 -12.04 -0.81
C VAL A 96 1.08 -12.50 -1.46
N SER A 97 1.11 -13.04 -2.69
CA SER A 97 -0.10 -13.54 -3.33
C SER A 97 -0.74 -14.74 -2.61
N LYS A 98 0.00 -15.48 -1.76
CA LYS A 98 -0.59 -16.56 -0.95
C LYS A 98 -1.55 -16.08 0.13
N ALA A 99 -1.47 -14.80 0.51
CA ALA A 99 -2.46 -14.18 1.38
C ALA A 99 -3.79 -13.93 0.67
N ILE A 100 -3.80 -13.83 -0.66
CA ILE A 100 -4.98 -13.56 -1.48
C ILE A 100 -5.72 -14.87 -1.74
N LYS A 101 -6.99 -14.94 -1.33
CA LYS A 101 -7.84 -16.14 -1.41
C LYS A 101 -8.78 -16.12 -2.60
N THR A 102 -9.22 -14.93 -3.01
CA THR A 102 -10.04 -14.71 -4.20
C THR A 102 -9.56 -13.44 -4.91
N ALA A 103 -9.78 -13.36 -6.21
CA ALA A 103 -9.53 -12.18 -7.00
C ALA A 103 -10.59 -12.03 -8.09
N ALA A 104 -11.15 -10.83 -8.23
CA ALA A 104 -12.10 -10.51 -9.29
C ALA A 104 -11.81 -9.13 -9.87
N VAL A 105 -11.86 -9.00 -11.20
CA VAL A 105 -11.83 -7.69 -11.85
C VAL A 105 -13.20 -7.05 -11.66
N VAL A 106 -13.23 -5.89 -10.99
CA VAL A 106 -14.46 -5.18 -10.62
C VAL A 106 -14.58 -3.81 -11.28
N GLY A 107 -13.54 -3.33 -11.96
CA GLY A 107 -13.60 -2.08 -12.70
C GLY A 107 -12.43 -1.89 -13.65
N PHE A 108 -12.67 -1.17 -14.75
CA PHE A 108 -11.65 -0.81 -15.74
C PHE A 108 -10.87 -2.01 -16.32
N ALA A 109 -11.58 -3.09 -16.68
CA ALA A 109 -10.98 -4.30 -17.26
C ALA A 109 -10.13 -4.02 -18.52
N ASP A 110 -10.43 -2.94 -19.25
CA ASP A 110 -9.66 -2.47 -20.39
C ASP A 110 -8.21 -2.06 -20.07
N LEU A 111 -7.89 -1.85 -18.78
CA LEU A 111 -6.55 -1.48 -18.32
C LEU A 111 -5.64 -2.68 -17.98
N GLY A 112 -6.12 -3.91 -18.18
CA GLY A 112 -5.32 -5.13 -17.94
C GLY A 112 -4.85 -5.24 -16.48
N MET A 113 -3.53 -5.31 -16.27
CA MET A 113 -2.94 -5.38 -14.92
C MET A 113 -3.22 -4.13 -14.06
N GLU A 114 -3.61 -3.00 -14.66
CA GLU A 114 -3.97 -1.77 -13.95
C GLU A 114 -5.49 -1.66 -13.65
N ALA A 115 -6.27 -2.68 -13.99
CA ALA A 115 -7.68 -2.76 -13.62
C ALA A 115 -7.86 -2.74 -12.09
N ILE A 116 -9.09 -2.47 -11.64
CA ILE A 116 -9.44 -2.60 -10.22
C ILE A 116 -9.77 -4.06 -9.96
N TYR A 117 -8.99 -4.66 -9.07
CA TYR A 117 -9.23 -6.00 -8.55
C TYR A 117 -9.81 -5.89 -7.14
N GLU A 118 -10.85 -6.67 -6.87
CA GLU A 118 -11.30 -6.97 -5.51
C GLU A 118 -10.61 -8.26 -5.06
N PHE A 119 -10.02 -8.22 -3.86
CA PHE A 119 -9.32 -9.35 -3.26
C PHE A 119 -9.91 -9.65 -1.89
N ASP A 120 -10.20 -10.92 -1.62
CA ASP A 120 -10.29 -11.41 -0.25
C ASP A 120 -8.91 -11.83 0.22
N VAL A 121 -8.50 -11.31 1.37
CA VAL A 121 -7.13 -11.45 1.87
C VAL A 121 -7.15 -11.96 3.31
N VAL A 122 -6.26 -12.90 3.62
CA VAL A 122 -6.07 -13.48 4.95
C VAL A 122 -4.58 -13.47 5.28
N ASP A 123 -4.25 -12.95 6.46
CA ASP A 123 -2.88 -12.92 7.02
C ASP A 123 -1.83 -12.29 6.08
N MET A 124 -2.17 -11.20 5.39
CA MET A 124 -1.20 -10.49 4.54
C MET A 124 -0.13 -9.81 5.39
N PRO A 125 1.16 -10.13 5.17
CA PRO A 125 2.24 -9.56 5.95
C PRO A 125 2.48 -8.11 5.54
N VAL A 126 2.08 -7.18 6.41
CA VAL A 126 2.28 -5.74 6.23
C VAL A 126 2.72 -5.08 7.53
N THR A 127 3.42 -3.97 7.40
CA THR A 127 3.87 -3.14 8.54
C THR A 127 3.26 -1.76 8.44
N VAL A 128 2.78 -1.19 9.56
CA VAL A 128 2.35 0.22 9.59
C VAL A 128 3.57 1.11 9.32
N ALA A 129 3.59 1.75 8.15
CA ALA A 129 4.68 2.62 7.72
C ALA A 129 4.35 4.11 7.95
N VAL A 130 3.07 4.49 7.91
CA VAL A 130 2.58 5.78 8.41
C VAL A 130 1.31 5.54 9.22
N ASP A 131 1.29 5.99 10.47
CA ASP A 131 0.12 5.87 11.34
C ASP A 131 -0.92 7.01 11.12
N ALA A 132 -2.08 6.91 11.78
CA ALA A 132 -3.14 7.93 11.71
C ALA A 132 -2.78 9.28 12.34
N GLY A 133 -1.66 9.36 13.06
CA GLY A 133 -1.06 10.59 13.55
C GLY A 133 -0.14 11.27 12.54
N GLY A 134 0.22 10.59 11.44
CA GLY A 134 1.22 11.05 10.47
C GLY A 134 2.66 10.68 10.84
N THR A 135 2.88 9.83 11.86
CA THR A 135 4.23 9.35 12.18
C THR A 135 4.68 8.37 11.11
N SER A 136 5.80 8.66 10.45
CA SER A 136 6.36 7.80 9.40
C SER A 136 7.56 7.00 9.90
N ALA A 137 7.51 5.68 9.79
CA ALA A 137 8.61 4.78 10.12
C ALA A 137 9.87 5.05 9.27
N HIS A 138 9.69 5.54 8.03
CA HIS A 138 10.79 5.92 7.14
C HIS A 138 11.49 7.22 7.57
N ILE A 139 10.86 8.00 8.45
CA ILE A 139 11.43 9.22 9.04
C ILE A 139 12.00 8.91 10.43
N THR A 140 11.19 8.29 11.29
CA THR A 140 11.57 8.02 12.69
C THR A 140 12.61 6.91 12.80
N GLY A 141 12.51 5.86 11.99
CA GLY A 141 13.42 4.72 12.01
C GLY A 141 14.88 5.12 11.77
N PRO A 142 15.22 5.76 10.63
CA PRO A 142 16.58 6.23 10.39
C PRO A 142 17.10 7.19 11.48
N ALA A 143 16.27 8.11 11.95
CA ALA A 143 16.65 9.06 13.01
C ALA A 143 16.95 8.36 14.35
N GLU A 144 16.15 7.36 14.72
CA GLU A 144 16.35 6.56 15.92
C GLU A 144 17.65 5.75 15.83
N TRP A 145 17.84 5.04 14.71
CA TRP A 145 19.03 4.21 14.51
C TRP A 145 20.30 5.04 14.39
N GLN A 146 20.26 6.21 13.76
CA GLN A 146 21.40 7.13 13.71
C GLN A 146 21.87 7.52 15.12
N LYS A 147 20.95 7.88 16.03
CA LYS A 147 21.27 8.19 17.43
C LYS A 147 21.85 6.98 18.15
N LYS A 148 21.19 5.82 18.02
CA LYS A 148 21.60 4.55 18.63
C LYS A 148 23.00 4.12 18.20
N ILE A 149 23.31 4.17 16.90
CA ILE A 149 24.62 3.82 16.35
C ILE A 149 25.69 4.80 16.86
N ALA A 150 25.39 6.10 16.92
CA ALA A 150 26.33 7.11 17.40
C ALA A 150 26.78 6.90 18.86
N THR A 151 25.95 6.25 19.70
CA THR A 151 26.34 5.91 21.09
C THR A 151 27.47 4.88 21.20
N GLY A 152 27.74 4.13 20.13
CA GLY A 152 28.72 3.04 20.14
C GLY A 152 28.22 1.73 20.74
N ALA A 153 26.96 1.64 21.17
CA ALA A 153 26.34 0.43 21.73
C ALA A 153 26.37 -0.79 20.79
N PHE A 154 26.60 -0.58 19.49
CA PHE A 154 26.62 -1.63 18.46
C PHE A 154 28.02 -1.85 17.85
N LYS A 155 29.10 -1.33 18.45
CA LYS A 155 30.47 -1.49 17.92
C LYS A 155 31.01 -2.93 17.99
N GLY A 156 30.36 -3.81 18.76
CA GLY A 156 30.69 -5.22 18.87
C GLY A 156 29.44 -6.09 18.76
N ILE A 157 28.79 -6.12 17.59
CA ILE A 157 27.80 -7.15 17.31
C ILE A 157 28.60 -8.43 17.03
N THR A 158 28.68 -9.32 18.02
CA THR A 158 29.14 -10.69 17.79
C THR A 158 28.15 -11.35 16.84
N VAL A 159 28.55 -11.49 15.57
CA VAL A 159 27.81 -12.32 14.62
C VAL A 159 28.02 -13.76 15.09
N ALA A 160 27.03 -14.34 15.76
CA ALA A 160 27.03 -15.77 16.01
C ALA A 160 27.08 -16.45 14.64
N ALA A 161 28.12 -17.26 14.42
CA ALA A 161 28.20 -18.09 13.23
C ALA A 161 26.94 -18.98 13.19
N ALA A 162 26.25 -18.96 12.04
CA ALA A 162 25.07 -19.77 11.77
C ALA A 162 25.43 -21.26 11.69
#